data_AF-A0AAV0WTW3-F1
#
_entry.id   AF-A0AAV0WTW3-F1
#
_cell.length_a   1.000
_cell.length_b   1.000
_cell.length_c   1.000
_cell.angle_alpha   90.00
_cell.angle_beta   90.00
_cell.angle_gamma   90.00
#
_symmetry.space_group_name_H-M   'P 1'
#
loop_
_entity.id
_entity.type
_entity.pdbx_description
1 polymer ?
#
loop_
_entity_poly.entity_id
_entity_poly.type
_entity_poly.pdbx_seq_one_letter_code
_entity_poly.pdbx_strand_id
1 'polypeptide(L)'
;MHYGSGEPLDDILTEEELSRNQNLFLKKLEKVDRKELECTTNVQSHSETWYNETSCRKKVFSLLYGSKITSRGISHAASPDGLVGENGVVEIKCPTVAINSLNAVDAVNNKLLKYCNITNDNRIELERDHKYYYQVMGQMRITNRRLCYFVVYTPNWTSIQEIKYDEIFWNTKMAEKLIRFYMECLLPEIVDPLYSKSFEITDIREPKYKKEAQRKKLN
;
A
#
# COMPACT_ATOMS: atom_id res chain seq x y z
N MET A 1 -22.71 -11.70 33.09
CA MET A 1 -21.79 -12.83 32.87
C MET A 1 -20.42 -12.24 32.64
N HIS A 2 -19.51 -12.39 33.59
CA HIS A 2 -18.11 -11.99 33.47
C HIS A 2 -17.42 -13.01 32.57
N TYR A 3 -17.19 -12.64 31.31
CA TYR A 3 -16.37 -13.43 30.39
C TYR A 3 -14.91 -12.99 30.52
N GLY A 4 -14.05 -13.93 30.92
CA GLY A 4 -12.63 -13.95 30.60
C GLY A 4 -11.75 -12.99 31.39
N SER A 5 -11.28 -13.43 32.55
CA SER A 5 -9.91 -13.10 32.97
C SER A 5 -8.98 -13.74 31.94
N GLY A 6 -8.59 -13.00 30.91
CA GLY A 6 -7.52 -13.43 30.01
C GLY A 6 -6.27 -13.69 30.84
N GLU A 7 -5.70 -14.88 30.72
CA GLU A 7 -4.40 -15.17 31.31
C GLU A 7 -3.38 -14.13 30.81
N PRO A 8 -2.49 -13.62 31.68
CA PRO A 8 -1.43 -12.72 31.24
C PRO A 8 -0.66 -13.38 30.10
N LEU A 9 -0.37 -12.63 29.04
CA LEU A 9 0.51 -13.10 27.98
C LEU A 9 1.93 -13.23 28.57
N ASP A 10 2.25 -14.41 29.11
CA ASP A 10 3.50 -14.68 29.83
C ASP A 10 4.74 -14.69 28.92
N ASP A 11 4.56 -14.65 27.59
CA ASP A 11 5.61 -14.66 26.55
C ASP A 11 5.63 -13.37 25.69
N ILE A 12 5.41 -12.19 26.28
CA ILE A 12 5.64 -10.90 25.59
C ILE A 12 7.12 -10.54 25.67
N LEU A 13 7.76 -10.36 24.52
CA LEU A 13 9.13 -9.82 24.47
C LEU A 13 9.21 -8.45 25.14
N THR A 14 10.26 -8.24 25.94
CA THR A 14 10.61 -6.91 26.45
C THR A 14 10.90 -5.92 25.31
N GLU A 15 10.82 -4.62 25.58
CA GLU A 15 11.14 -3.59 24.56
C GLU A 15 12.56 -3.76 24.00
N GLU A 16 13.51 -4.17 24.84
CA GLU A 16 14.91 -4.42 24.48
C GLU A 16 15.05 -5.64 23.56
N GLU A 17 14.37 -6.75 23.87
CA GLU A 17 14.37 -7.95 23.04
C GLU A 17 13.66 -7.74 21.71
N LEU A 18 12.54 -7.01 21.72
CA LEU A 18 11.81 -6.63 20.51
C LEU A 18 12.72 -5.79 19.60
N SER A 19 13.36 -4.75 20.14
CA SER A 19 14.30 -3.91 19.40
C SER A 19 15.49 -4.72 18.86
N ARG A 20 16.03 -5.64 19.65
CA ARG A 20 17.10 -6.56 19.21
C ARG A 20 16.65 -7.42 18.03
N ASN A 21 15.46 -8.01 18.11
CA ASN A 21 14.92 -8.88 17.07
C ASN A 21 14.59 -8.10 15.79
N GLN A 22 14.08 -6.87 15.90
CA GLN A 22 13.88 -5.95 14.78
C GLN A 22 15.21 -5.66 14.07
N ASN A 23 16.25 -5.29 14.83
CA ASN A 23 17.57 -5.03 14.26
C ASN A 23 18.18 -6.27 13.60
N LEU A 24 18.00 -7.46 14.20
CA LEU A 24 18.46 -8.71 13.63
C LEU A 24 17.73 -9.02 12.32
N PHE A 25 16.42 -8.80 12.27
CA PHE A 25 15.62 -8.98 11.06
C PHE A 25 16.08 -8.01 9.96
N LEU A 26 16.27 -6.72 10.27
CA LEU A 26 16.83 -5.71 9.36
C LEU A 26 18.19 -6.15 8.77
N LYS A 27 19.12 -6.60 9.61
CA LYS A 27 20.43 -7.12 9.18
C LYS A 27 20.34 -8.39 8.32
N LYS A 28 19.36 -9.26 8.57
CA LYS A 28 19.14 -10.45 7.73
C LYS A 28 18.76 -10.05 6.32
N LEU A 29 18.01 -8.97 6.14
CA LEU A 29 17.52 -8.52 4.83
C LEU A 29 18.61 -7.90 3.97
N GLU A 30 19.58 -7.22 4.58
CA GLU A 30 20.74 -6.67 3.87
C GLU A 30 21.56 -7.75 3.16
N LYS A 31 21.53 -8.98 3.68
CA LYS A 31 22.28 -10.13 3.16
C LYS A 31 21.52 -10.95 2.11
N VAL A 32 20.25 -10.63 1.85
CA VAL A 32 19.41 -11.40 0.91
C VAL A 32 19.80 -11.07 -0.53
N ASP A 33 20.12 -12.10 -1.33
CA ASP A 33 20.24 -11.96 -2.78
C ASP A 33 18.86 -11.70 -3.39
N ARG A 34 18.71 -10.52 -3.98
CA ARG A 34 17.45 -10.03 -4.51
C ARG A 34 17.08 -10.69 -5.83
N LYS A 35 18.09 -11.00 -6.66
CA LYS A 35 17.87 -11.61 -7.99
C LYS A 35 17.43 -13.07 -7.84
N GLU A 36 18.06 -13.77 -6.91
CA GLU A 36 17.70 -15.16 -6.59
C GLU A 36 16.29 -15.25 -5.98
N LEU A 37 15.94 -14.32 -5.08
CA LEU A 37 14.61 -14.27 -4.46
C LEU A 37 13.50 -14.01 -5.49
N GLU A 38 13.73 -13.11 -6.45
CA GLU A 38 12.77 -12.84 -7.51
C GLU A 38 12.59 -14.05 -8.45
N CYS A 39 13.69 -14.68 -8.85
CA CYS A 39 13.67 -15.87 -9.71
C CYS A 39 12.88 -17.01 -9.05
N THR A 40 13.10 -17.25 -7.76
CA THR A 40 12.44 -18.33 -7.01
C THR A 40 10.97 -18.04 -6.70
N THR A 41 10.58 -16.79 -6.47
CA THR A 41 9.19 -16.43 -6.14
C THR A 41 8.28 -16.26 -7.37
N ASN A 42 8.82 -16.01 -8.56
CA ASN A 42 8.04 -15.91 -9.80
C ASN A 42 7.32 -17.21 -10.17
N VAL A 43 7.86 -18.38 -9.80
CA VAL A 43 7.25 -19.70 -10.07
C VAL A 43 6.20 -20.08 -9.03
N GLN A 44 6.23 -19.46 -7.84
CA GLN A 44 5.38 -19.83 -6.69
C GLN A 44 3.93 -19.32 -6.79
N SER A 45 3.58 -18.48 -7.77
CA SER A 45 2.23 -17.93 -7.98
C SER A 45 1.15 -18.98 -8.28
N HIS A 46 1.54 -20.24 -8.49
CA HIS A 46 0.66 -21.36 -8.85
C HIS A 46 0.40 -22.36 -7.69
N SER A 47 0.83 -22.08 -6.46
CA SER A 47 0.66 -23.00 -5.31
C SER A 47 -0.44 -22.57 -4.33
N GLU A 48 -1.25 -23.51 -3.84
CA GLU A 48 -2.24 -23.28 -2.75
C GLU A 48 -1.55 -23.00 -1.39
N THR A 49 -0.32 -23.51 -1.19
CA THR A 49 0.51 -23.15 -0.02
C THR A 49 0.99 -21.69 -0.04
N TRP A 50 0.93 -21.03 -1.21
CA TRP A 50 1.25 -19.61 -1.38
C TRP A 50 0.32 -18.72 -0.56
N TYR A 51 -0.94 -19.11 -0.36
CA TYR A 51 -1.90 -18.34 0.44
C TYR A 51 -1.52 -18.31 1.94
N ASN A 52 -0.89 -19.39 2.42
CA ASN A 52 -0.49 -19.57 3.82
C ASN A 52 0.96 -19.10 4.09
N GLU A 53 1.85 -19.11 3.08
CA GLU A 53 3.26 -18.67 3.17
C GLU A 53 3.48 -17.15 2.98
N THR A 54 2.42 -16.35 3.05
CA THR A 54 2.44 -14.89 2.99
C THR A 54 3.22 -14.23 4.15
N SER A 55 3.68 -15.00 5.13
CA SER A 55 4.35 -14.54 6.35
C SER A 55 5.78 -14.01 6.15
N CYS A 56 6.49 -14.38 5.08
CA CYS A 56 7.86 -13.85 4.81
C CYS A 56 8.00 -13.05 3.49
N ARG A 57 7.00 -13.03 2.59
CA ARG A 57 7.05 -12.27 1.31
C ARG A 57 7.15 -10.74 1.52
N LYS A 58 6.75 -10.33 2.71
CA LYS A 58 6.82 -9.01 3.33
C LYS A 58 8.25 -8.65 3.79
N LYS A 59 9.33 -9.08 3.10
CA LYS A 59 10.75 -8.69 3.35
C LYS A 59 10.94 -7.18 3.16
N VAL A 60 10.27 -6.44 4.04
CA VAL A 60 10.58 -5.13 4.59
C VAL A 60 10.35 -4.00 3.62
N PHE A 61 10.96 -4.06 2.46
CA PHE A 61 11.64 -2.88 2.02
C PHE A 61 12.68 -3.46 1.09
N SER A 62 12.56 -3.15 -0.17
CA SER A 62 13.73 -2.65 -0.83
C SER A 62 14.23 -1.37 -0.10
N LEU A 63 14.62 -1.42 1.20
CA LEU A 63 14.79 -0.32 2.15
C LEU A 63 14.67 1.07 1.53
N LEU A 64 15.65 1.53 0.80
CA LEU A 64 15.53 2.86 0.21
C LEU A 64 15.85 2.82 -1.31
N TYR A 65 15.89 1.60 -1.88
CA TYR A 65 16.93 1.19 -2.84
C TYR A 65 16.65 1.55 -4.31
N GLY A 66 17.04 2.75 -4.72
CA GLY A 66 17.12 3.10 -6.13
C GLY A 66 18.00 2.16 -6.97
N SER A 67 17.39 1.17 -7.66
CA SER A 67 17.57 0.86 -9.10
C SER A 67 16.96 -0.49 -9.55
N LYS A 68 16.82 -0.60 -10.89
CA LYS A 68 15.95 -1.40 -11.77
C LYS A 68 15.76 -2.91 -11.52
N ILE A 69 14.54 -3.36 -11.84
CA ILE A 69 14.20 -4.75 -12.19
C ILE A 69 13.47 -4.75 -13.54
N THR A 70 13.90 -5.66 -14.42
CA THR A 70 13.52 -5.76 -15.84
C THR A 70 12.27 -6.62 -16.07
N SER A 71 11.55 -6.22 -17.12
CA SER A 71 10.33 -6.76 -17.75
C SER A 71 9.88 -8.20 -17.38
N ARG A 72 8.61 -8.29 -16.95
CA ARG A 72 7.70 -9.46 -16.90
C ARG A 72 7.46 -10.16 -15.54
N GLY A 73 7.76 -9.53 -14.41
CA GLY A 73 7.30 -9.99 -13.09
C GLY A 73 6.24 -9.09 -12.48
N ILE A 74 5.11 -9.66 -12.06
CA ILE A 74 4.06 -8.97 -11.28
C ILE A 74 4.70 -8.40 -10.00
N SER A 75 4.52 -7.11 -9.73
CA SER A 75 5.10 -6.48 -8.54
C SER A 75 4.30 -6.86 -7.30
N HIS A 76 4.81 -7.78 -6.49
CA HIS A 76 4.15 -8.30 -5.28
C HIS A 76 3.84 -7.24 -4.18
N ALA A 77 4.22 -5.97 -4.38
CA ALA A 77 3.96 -4.86 -3.45
C ALA A 77 2.90 -3.86 -3.94
N ALA A 78 2.55 -3.89 -5.23
CA ALA A 78 1.45 -3.11 -5.78
C ALA A 78 0.91 -3.80 -7.04
N SER A 79 -0.41 -3.92 -7.10
CA SER A 79 -1.09 -4.51 -8.26
C SER A 79 -1.70 -3.39 -9.10
N PRO A 80 -0.98 -2.82 -10.09
CA PRO A 80 -1.63 -2.01 -11.12
C PRO A 80 -2.56 -2.88 -11.96
N ASP A 81 -3.60 -2.29 -12.53
CA ASP A 81 -4.53 -3.00 -13.43
C ASP A 81 -3.87 -3.38 -14.76
N GLY A 82 -2.78 -2.69 -15.13
CA GLY A 82 -1.97 -3.03 -16.29
C GLY A 82 -0.60 -2.37 -16.33
N LEU A 83 0.29 -2.93 -17.14
CA LEU A 83 1.58 -2.33 -17.50
C LEU A 83 1.54 -1.94 -18.99
N VAL A 84 1.96 -0.71 -19.30
CA VAL A 84 1.99 -0.17 -20.67
C VAL A 84 3.42 0.17 -21.04
N GLY A 85 3.95 -0.57 -22.02
CA GLY A 85 5.35 -0.44 -22.44
C GLY A 85 6.33 -0.55 -21.27
N GLU A 86 7.45 0.17 -21.38
CA GLU A 86 8.51 0.14 -20.37
C GLU A 86 8.27 1.09 -19.20
N ASN A 87 7.40 2.09 -19.35
CA ASN A 87 7.33 3.23 -18.42
C ASN A 87 5.91 3.59 -17.93
N GLY A 88 4.88 2.91 -18.41
CA GLY A 88 3.48 3.17 -18.07
C GLY A 88 2.87 2.12 -17.15
N VAL A 89 2.00 2.56 -16.24
CA VAL A 89 1.01 1.72 -15.53
C VAL A 89 -0.41 2.15 -15.92
N VAL A 90 -1.39 1.29 -15.69
CA VAL A 90 -2.82 1.59 -15.82
C VAL A 90 -3.49 1.34 -14.48
N GLU A 91 -4.37 2.26 -14.08
CA GLU A 91 -5.26 2.12 -12.94
C GLU A 91 -6.68 2.45 -13.42
N ILE A 92 -7.60 1.50 -13.31
CA ILE A 92 -8.96 1.55 -13.82
C ILE A 92 -9.93 1.64 -12.63
N LYS A 93 -10.87 2.58 -12.72
CA LYS A 93 -12.02 2.71 -11.82
C LYS A 93 -13.31 2.56 -12.60
N CYS A 94 -14.20 1.70 -12.10
CA CYS A 94 -15.53 1.46 -12.66
C CYS A 94 -16.61 1.88 -11.66
N PRO A 95 -16.93 3.19 -11.53
CA PRO A 95 -17.89 3.68 -10.54
C PRO A 95 -19.33 3.31 -10.93
N THR A 96 -19.93 2.35 -10.24
CA THR A 96 -21.33 1.93 -10.45
C THR A 96 -22.31 3.08 -10.25
N VAL A 97 -22.01 4.00 -9.32
CA VAL A 97 -22.82 5.19 -9.04
C VAL A 97 -22.93 6.15 -10.22
N ALA A 98 -22.00 6.10 -11.18
CA ALA A 98 -21.97 6.96 -12.36
C ALA A 98 -22.44 6.25 -13.64
N ILE A 99 -22.94 5.01 -13.55
CA ILE A 99 -23.28 4.18 -14.71
C ILE A 99 -24.32 4.84 -15.65
N ASN A 100 -25.26 5.61 -15.09
CA ASN A 100 -26.33 6.29 -15.81
C ASN A 100 -26.01 7.77 -16.14
N SER A 101 -24.81 8.25 -15.80
CA SER A 101 -24.41 9.62 -16.14
C SER A 101 -24.19 9.76 -17.64
N LEU A 102 -24.46 10.96 -18.17
CA LEU A 102 -24.35 11.22 -19.61
C LEU A 102 -22.88 11.31 -20.06
N ASN A 103 -22.03 11.92 -19.23
CA ASN A 103 -20.61 12.07 -19.47
C ASN A 103 -19.85 12.28 -18.14
N ALA A 104 -18.51 12.29 -18.20
CA ALA A 104 -17.66 12.43 -17.03
C ALA A 104 -17.89 13.73 -16.23
N VAL A 105 -18.11 14.86 -16.93
CA VAL A 105 -18.33 16.18 -16.31
C VAL A 105 -19.66 16.19 -15.55
N ASP A 106 -20.71 15.65 -16.17
CA ASP A 106 -22.02 15.44 -15.54
C ASP A 106 -21.89 14.59 -14.26
N ALA A 107 -21.11 13.52 -14.29
CA ALA A 107 -20.88 12.66 -13.12
C ALA A 107 -20.19 13.40 -11.96
N VAL A 108 -19.23 14.29 -12.25
CA VAL A 108 -18.56 15.11 -11.22
C VAL A 108 -19.49 16.19 -10.68
N ASN A 109 -20.23 16.89 -11.55
CA ASN A 109 -21.18 17.94 -11.15
C ASN A 109 -22.29 17.38 -10.23
N ASN A 110 -22.78 16.19 -10.53
CA ASN A 110 -23.76 15.46 -9.69
C ASN A 110 -23.13 14.77 -8.46
N LYS A 111 -21.85 15.02 -8.16
CA LYS A 111 -21.12 14.48 -6.99
C LYS A 111 -21.07 12.95 -6.93
N LEU A 112 -21.17 12.28 -8.09
CA LEU A 112 -21.02 10.83 -8.22
C LEU A 112 -19.54 10.43 -8.19
N LEU A 113 -18.66 11.31 -8.69
CA LEU A 113 -17.21 11.14 -8.69
C LEU A 113 -16.53 12.14 -7.76
N LYS A 114 -16.70 11.97 -6.44
CA LYS A 114 -16.14 12.85 -5.38
C LYS A 114 -14.61 12.85 -5.28
N TYR A 115 -13.94 12.17 -6.20
CA TYR A 115 -12.48 12.07 -6.25
C TYR A 115 -11.92 12.77 -7.49
N CYS A 116 -12.76 13.44 -8.28
CA CYS A 116 -12.33 14.14 -9.47
C CYS A 116 -12.84 15.59 -9.45
N ASN A 117 -12.01 16.50 -9.95
CA ASN A 117 -12.38 17.87 -10.27
C ASN A 117 -12.52 18.06 -11.77
N ILE A 118 -13.28 19.08 -12.17
CA ILE A 118 -13.38 19.50 -13.57
C ILE A 118 -12.32 20.57 -13.84
N THR A 119 -11.59 20.39 -14.92
CA THR A 119 -10.61 21.35 -15.42
C THR A 119 -11.27 22.41 -16.31
N ASN A 120 -10.52 23.47 -16.61
CA ASN A 120 -11.00 24.56 -17.48
C ASN A 120 -11.32 24.09 -18.91
N ASP A 121 -10.76 22.97 -19.37
CA ASP A 121 -11.01 22.36 -20.68
C ASP A 121 -12.12 21.28 -20.64
N ASN A 122 -12.98 21.29 -19.62
CA ASN A 122 -14.08 20.34 -19.43
C ASN A 122 -13.63 18.86 -19.41
N ARG A 123 -12.46 18.59 -18.84
CA ARG A 123 -11.99 17.24 -18.53
C ARG A 123 -12.10 16.99 -17.04
N ILE A 124 -12.07 15.72 -16.65
CA ILE A 124 -12.00 15.36 -15.23
C ILE A 124 -10.56 14.99 -14.87
N GLU A 125 -10.14 15.41 -13.69
CA GLU A 125 -8.82 15.09 -13.14
C GLU A 125 -8.96 14.57 -11.71
N LEU A 126 -8.23 13.51 -11.40
CA LEU A 126 -8.12 12.95 -10.05
C LEU A 126 -7.58 13.99 -9.06
N GLU A 127 -8.32 14.17 -7.97
CA GLU A 127 -7.92 15.01 -6.85
C GLU A 127 -6.63 14.51 -6.20
N ARG A 128 -5.65 15.41 -6.02
CA ARG A 128 -4.30 15.07 -5.52
C ARG A 128 -4.28 14.61 -4.06
N ASP A 129 -5.28 14.98 -3.29
CA ASP A 129 -5.47 14.60 -1.89
C ASP A 129 -6.36 13.35 -1.72
N HIS A 130 -6.98 12.85 -2.79
CA HIS A 130 -7.78 11.63 -2.74
C HIS A 130 -6.91 10.37 -2.68
N LYS A 131 -7.40 9.33 -1.97
CA LYS A 131 -6.69 8.04 -1.76
C LYS A 131 -6.20 7.36 -3.05
N TYR A 132 -6.92 7.52 -4.16
CA TYR A 132 -6.49 6.94 -5.45
C TYR A 132 -5.22 7.60 -5.99
N TYR A 133 -4.98 8.88 -5.71
CA TYR A 133 -3.74 9.55 -6.13
C TYR A 133 -2.53 8.96 -5.40
N TYR A 134 -2.67 8.71 -4.10
CA TYR A 134 -1.67 7.99 -3.30
C TYR A 134 -1.42 6.57 -3.81
N GLN A 135 -2.49 5.86 -4.22
CA GLN A 135 -2.36 4.52 -4.82
C GLN A 135 -1.54 4.56 -6.12
N VAL A 136 -1.88 5.49 -7.02
CA VAL A 136 -1.20 5.70 -8.31
C VAL A 136 0.29 6.05 -8.10
N MET A 137 0.60 6.95 -7.17
CA MET A 137 1.98 7.31 -6.83
C MET A 137 2.77 6.13 -6.26
N GLY A 138 2.14 5.35 -5.38
CA GLY A 138 2.72 4.12 -4.83
C GLY A 138 3.03 3.09 -5.91
N GLN A 139 2.07 2.81 -6.81
CA GLN A 139 2.24 1.88 -7.93
C GLN A 139 3.38 2.31 -8.86
N MET A 140 3.43 3.58 -9.27
CA MET A 140 4.51 4.11 -10.10
C MET A 140 5.88 4.00 -9.41
N ARG A 141 5.95 4.33 -8.12
CA ARG A 141 7.20 4.19 -7.34
C ARG A 141 7.67 2.74 -7.29
N ILE A 142 6.76 1.82 -6.98
CA ILE A 142 7.06 0.39 -6.81
C ILE A 142 7.47 -0.26 -8.12
N THR A 143 6.84 0.11 -9.23
CA THR A 143 7.12 -0.44 -10.57
C THR A 143 8.24 0.31 -11.30
N ASN A 144 8.84 1.32 -10.66
CA ASN A 144 9.84 2.23 -11.23
C ASN A 144 9.39 2.82 -12.58
N ARG A 145 8.14 3.30 -12.61
CA ARG A 145 7.47 3.88 -13.78
C ARG A 145 7.17 5.35 -13.54
N ARG A 146 7.06 6.11 -14.62
CA ARG A 146 6.90 7.57 -14.56
C ARG A 146 5.57 8.07 -15.10
N LEU A 147 4.74 7.18 -15.62
CA LEU A 147 3.44 7.52 -16.18
C LEU A 147 2.38 6.52 -15.71
N CYS A 148 1.22 7.04 -15.32
CA CYS A 148 0.01 6.27 -15.08
C CYS A 148 -1.10 6.78 -16.00
N TYR A 149 -1.80 5.85 -16.66
CA TYR A 149 -3.08 6.10 -17.29
C TYR A 149 -4.18 5.80 -16.28
N PHE A 150 -4.72 6.84 -15.67
CA PHE A 150 -5.85 6.73 -14.75
C PHE A 150 -7.14 6.74 -15.56
N VAL A 151 -7.83 5.60 -15.60
CA VAL A 151 -9.01 5.39 -16.43
C VAL A 151 -10.25 5.35 -15.54
N VAL A 152 -11.23 6.20 -15.83
CA VAL A 152 -12.58 6.08 -15.29
C VAL A 152 -13.48 5.54 -16.39
N TYR A 153 -13.93 4.31 -16.21
CA TYR A 153 -14.74 3.59 -17.19
C TYR A 153 -16.19 3.47 -16.73
N THR A 154 -17.11 3.79 -17.64
CA THR A 154 -18.52 3.42 -17.57
C THR A 154 -18.96 2.88 -18.94
N PRO A 155 -20.11 2.19 -19.04
CA PRO A 155 -20.64 1.76 -20.34
C PRO A 155 -20.94 2.93 -21.30
N ASN A 156 -21.30 4.11 -20.78
CA ASN A 156 -21.71 5.26 -21.58
C ASN A 156 -20.53 6.13 -22.03
N TRP A 157 -19.47 6.19 -21.24
CA TRP A 157 -18.31 7.05 -21.50
C TRP A 157 -17.07 6.55 -20.77
N THR A 158 -15.90 6.96 -21.28
CA THR A 158 -14.60 6.68 -20.67
C THR A 158 -13.80 7.97 -20.58
N SER A 159 -13.13 8.18 -19.45
CA SER A 159 -12.18 9.27 -19.26
C SER A 159 -10.81 8.71 -18.93
N ILE A 160 -9.76 9.29 -19.51
CA ILE A 160 -8.37 8.91 -19.29
C ILE A 160 -7.60 10.16 -18.90
N GLN A 161 -6.95 10.11 -17.74
CA GLN A 161 -6.01 11.12 -17.29
C GLN A 161 -4.59 10.55 -17.29
N GLU A 162 -3.65 11.28 -17.89
CA GLU A 162 -2.24 10.98 -17.78
C GLU A 162 -1.65 11.60 -16.51
N ILE A 163 -1.22 10.77 -15.56
CA ILE A 163 -0.60 11.21 -14.31
C ILE A 163 0.89 10.90 -14.37
N LYS A 164 1.72 11.94 -14.33
CA LYS A 164 3.18 11.80 -14.25
C LYS A 164 3.61 11.56 -12.82
N TYR A 165 4.67 10.78 -12.62
CA TYR A 165 5.25 10.56 -11.31
C TYR A 165 5.74 11.89 -10.71
N ASP A 166 5.28 12.17 -9.49
CA ASP A 166 5.57 13.40 -8.75
C ASP A 166 6.50 13.06 -7.57
N GLU A 167 7.81 13.22 -7.79
CA GLU A 167 8.83 12.91 -6.81
C GLU A 167 8.73 13.82 -5.56
N ILE A 168 8.33 15.08 -5.75
CA ILE A 168 8.14 16.02 -4.65
C ILE A 168 6.96 15.55 -3.79
N PHE A 169 5.83 15.19 -4.39
CA PHE A 169 4.69 14.64 -3.67
C PHE A 169 5.07 13.37 -2.91
N TRP A 170 5.78 12.43 -3.54
CA TRP A 170 6.25 11.21 -2.89
C TRP A 170 7.07 11.52 -1.63
N ASN A 171 8.12 12.34 -1.77
CA ASN A 171 9.04 12.64 -0.68
C ASN A 171 8.37 13.46 0.44
N THR A 172 7.47 14.38 0.10
CA THR A 172 6.85 15.30 1.09
C THR A 172 5.56 14.78 1.72
N LYS A 173 4.82 13.88 1.06
CA LYS A 173 3.49 13.43 1.53
C LYS A 173 3.43 11.94 1.88
N MET A 174 4.28 11.10 1.29
CA MET A 174 4.15 9.64 1.37
C MET A 174 5.31 8.96 2.09
N ALA A 175 6.54 9.19 1.64
CA ALA A 175 7.71 8.39 2.00
C ALA A 175 7.90 8.26 3.53
N GLU A 176 7.94 9.39 4.23
CA GLU A 176 8.15 9.41 5.68
C GLU A 176 7.03 8.68 6.44
N LYS A 177 5.77 8.89 6.05
CA LYS A 177 4.62 8.24 6.70
C LYS A 177 4.63 6.73 6.50
N LEU A 178 5.01 6.27 5.29
CA LEU A 178 5.12 4.86 4.96
C LEU A 178 6.28 4.20 5.73
N ILE A 179 7.44 4.86 5.79
CA ILE A 179 8.60 4.38 6.58
C ILE A 179 8.22 4.28 8.05
N ARG A 180 7.58 5.32 8.60
CA ARG A 180 7.14 5.35 9.99
C ARG A 180 6.12 4.24 10.28
N PHE A 181 5.12 4.07 9.43
CA PHE A 181 4.14 3.00 9.56
C PHE A 181 4.81 1.63 9.51
N TYR A 182 5.78 1.45 8.62
CA TYR A 182 6.54 0.22 8.53
C TYR A 182 7.32 -0.06 9.83
N MET A 183 8.14 0.89 10.28
CA MET A 183 9.02 0.72 11.43
C MET A 183 8.27 0.58 12.76
N GLU A 184 7.21 1.37 12.96
CA GLU A 184 6.51 1.44 14.24
C GLU A 184 5.24 0.59 14.32
N CYS A 185 4.71 0.08 13.20
CA CYS A 185 3.50 -0.77 13.20
C CYS A 185 3.76 -2.15 12.60
N LEU A 186 4.26 -2.22 11.35
CA LEU A 186 4.38 -3.51 10.66
C LEU A 186 5.53 -4.36 11.19
N LEU A 187 6.72 -3.77 11.32
CA LEU A 187 7.92 -4.48 11.73
C LEU A 187 7.80 -5.15 13.11
N PRO A 188 7.24 -4.50 14.17
CA PRO A 188 6.96 -5.18 15.44
C PRO A 188 6.09 -6.42 15.28
N GLU A 189 5.01 -6.34 14.50
CA GLU A 189 4.07 -7.46 14.29
C GLU A 189 4.64 -8.55 13.35
N ILE A 190 5.61 -8.22 12.50
CA ILE A 190 6.33 -9.23 11.70
C ILE A 190 7.30 -10.03 12.56
N VAL A 191 7.95 -9.35 13.51
CA VAL A 191 9.03 -9.93 14.33
C VAL A 191 8.48 -10.71 15.52
N ASP A 192 7.42 -10.22 16.14
CA ASP A 192 6.72 -10.88 17.24
C ASP A 192 5.22 -10.61 17.13
N PRO A 193 4.49 -11.42 16.33
CA PRO A 193 3.07 -11.26 16.15
C PRO A 193 2.33 -11.49 17.47
N LEU A 194 1.65 -10.46 17.98
CA LEU A 194 0.88 -10.59 19.23
C LEU A 194 -0.56 -11.01 18.95
N TYR A 195 -1.13 -10.57 17.83
CA TYR A 195 -2.48 -10.97 17.42
C TYR A 195 -2.67 -12.48 17.36
N SER A 196 -1.67 -13.25 16.90
CA SER A 196 -1.79 -14.71 16.79
C SER A 196 -1.73 -15.44 18.12
N LYS A 197 -1.37 -14.78 19.23
CA LYS A 197 -1.25 -15.40 20.55
C LYS A 197 -2.62 -15.53 21.23
N SER A 198 -3.49 -14.53 21.06
CA SER A 198 -4.82 -14.48 21.70
C SER A 198 -5.99 -14.31 20.71
N PHE A 199 -5.70 -13.98 19.44
CA PHE A 199 -6.66 -13.54 18.43
C PHE A 199 -7.42 -12.24 18.78
N GLU A 200 -6.91 -11.46 19.74
CA GLU A 200 -7.52 -10.19 20.14
C GLU A 200 -6.85 -8.99 19.45
N ILE A 201 -7.68 -8.09 18.90
CA ILE A 201 -7.21 -6.85 18.24
C ILE A 201 -6.51 -5.92 19.24
N THR A 202 -6.92 -5.99 20.51
CA THR A 202 -6.36 -5.20 21.63
C THR A 202 -4.88 -5.48 21.88
N ASP A 203 -4.38 -6.63 21.44
CA ASP A 203 -2.99 -7.05 21.66
C ASP A 203 -2.04 -6.53 20.59
N ILE A 204 -2.56 -5.98 19.49
CA ILE A 204 -1.75 -5.36 18.45
C ILE A 204 -1.02 -4.15 19.04
N ARG A 205 0.30 -4.09 18.83
CA ARG A 205 1.10 -2.98 19.35
C ARG A 205 0.74 -1.68 18.64
N GLU A 206 -0.03 -0.84 19.33
CA GLU A 206 -0.26 0.51 18.85
C GLU A 206 0.93 1.44 19.18
N PRO A 207 1.51 2.12 18.18
CA PRO A 207 2.61 3.06 18.38
C PRO A 207 2.14 4.32 19.12
N LYS A 208 3.08 4.95 19.84
CA LYS A 208 2.81 6.12 20.70
C LYS A 208 2.07 7.24 19.96
N TYR A 209 2.45 7.55 18.72
CA TYR A 209 1.82 8.63 17.96
C TYR A 209 0.36 8.38 17.59
N LYS A 210 -0.05 7.11 17.39
CA LYS A 210 -1.45 6.78 17.13
C LYS A 210 -2.28 6.96 18.41
N LYS A 211 -1.77 6.47 19.54
CA LYS A 211 -2.39 6.65 20.86
C LYS A 211 -2.55 8.14 21.20
N GLU A 212 -1.53 8.95 20.93
CA GLU A 212 -1.59 10.40 21.11
C GLU A 212 -2.61 11.07 20.19
N ALA A 213 -2.66 10.69 18.91
CA ALA A 213 -3.62 11.24 17.96
C ALA A 213 -5.07 10.86 18.29
N GLN A 214 -5.30 9.64 18.79
CA GLN A 214 -6.61 9.20 19.29
C GLN A 214 -7.03 10.05 20.49
N ARG A 215 -6.15 10.22 21.50
CA ARG A 215 -6.44 11.06 22.68
C ARG A 215 -6.81 12.50 22.30
N LYS A 216 -6.15 13.08 21.30
CA LYS A 216 -6.45 14.44 20.79
C LYS A 216 -7.81 14.56 20.09
N LYS A 217 -8.42 13.46 19.63
CA LYS A 217 -9.76 13.47 19.01
C LYS A 217 -10.89 13.31 20.02
N LEU A 218 -10.58 12.82 21.22
CA LEU A 218 -11.53 12.63 22.32
C LEU A 218 -11.68 13.90 23.19
N ASN A 219 -10.75 14.85 23.07
CA ASN A 219 -10.78 16.15 23.71
C ASN A 219 -11.19 17.22 22.69
#